data_AF-A0A534UHA6-F1
#
_entry.id   AF-A0A534UHA6-F1
#
_cell.length_a   1.000
_cell.length_b   1.000
_cell.length_c   1.000
_cell.angle_alpha   90.00
_cell.angle_beta   90.00
_cell.angle_gamma   90.00
#
_symmetry.space_group_name_H-M   'P 1'
#
loop_
_entity.id
_entity.type
_entity.pdbx_description
1 polymer ?
#
loop_
_entity_poly.entity_id
_entity_poly.type
_entity_poly.pdbx_seq_one_letter_code
_entity_poly.pdbx_strand_id
1 'polypeptide(L)'
;MPGKVFRLSGTVTDSSLGSGDLPFDHPFGSDLNFDVAPDAPYAALKQFAADGTEAGAPETQHVELEEGLVPHRADRAAGPLTGQPWYEMSAANRGNLLDGFVPQPGDRVALMGHWIIDCGHTDYETEIHPLTFLAVARTEGDATVARVFFNPYRATQVYSPDPAVPGRVEDRSRFADPAVKTFPSYLVDDVVRLLQQTKDHLGGGVLLEAEHESPPPWRVCAPLGTSGRRLRVEGHFALRRGVNLTFARDRRAGCITVTTTLGLDYVAQDPPLRVCTLPWDWLNEQAAGEAGVPGLDIRARIESFLPSSVWPLVDNTPDATCADGLVGWLPRSPRHRVTDPTRVFPLVGTLSVAWR
;
A
#
# COMPACT_ATOMS: atom_id res chain seq x y z
N MET A 1 8.42 -3.35 10.61
CA MET A 1 7.88 -4.69 10.94
C MET A 1 8.79 -5.83 10.46
N PRO A 2 8.93 -6.95 11.19
CA PRO A 2 9.46 -8.19 10.62
C PRO A 2 8.36 -8.92 9.85
N GLY A 3 7.95 -8.41 8.69
CA GLY A 3 7.14 -9.16 7.72
C GLY A 3 8.08 -9.83 6.73
N LYS A 4 7.99 -11.15 6.54
CA LYS A 4 8.69 -11.78 5.41
C LYS A 4 7.97 -11.36 4.14
N VAL A 5 8.74 -11.11 3.08
CA VAL A 5 8.15 -10.86 1.76
C VAL A 5 7.64 -12.18 1.20
N PHE A 6 6.35 -12.24 0.90
CA PHE A 6 5.68 -13.37 0.27
C PHE A 6 5.20 -13.02 -1.12
N ARG A 7 4.91 -14.07 -1.88
CA ARG A 7 4.54 -13.99 -3.30
C ARG A 7 3.35 -14.89 -3.51
N LEU A 8 2.37 -14.39 -4.23
CA LEU A 8 1.11 -15.08 -4.46
C LEU A 8 0.68 -14.89 -5.91
N SER A 9 0.15 -15.96 -6.51
CA SER A 9 -0.64 -15.90 -7.74
C SER A 9 -1.99 -16.55 -7.45
N GLY A 10 -3.06 -15.98 -8.00
CA GLY A 10 -4.41 -16.45 -7.72
C GLY A 10 -5.48 -15.72 -8.50
N THR A 11 -6.73 -15.94 -8.10
CA THR A 11 -7.91 -15.27 -8.62
C THR A 11 -8.50 -14.37 -7.55
N VAL A 12 -8.80 -13.12 -7.89
CA VAL A 12 -9.50 -12.21 -6.99
C VAL A 12 -10.93 -12.69 -6.79
N THR A 13 -11.38 -12.78 -5.55
CA THR A 13 -12.73 -13.24 -5.18
C THR A 13 -13.60 -12.10 -4.67
N ASP A 14 -13.00 -11.12 -4.01
CA ASP A 14 -13.66 -9.90 -3.56
C ASP A 14 -12.72 -8.70 -3.70
N SER A 15 -13.27 -7.49 -3.78
CA SER A 15 -12.49 -6.26 -3.73
C SER A 15 -13.36 -5.09 -3.27
N SER A 16 -12.83 -4.32 -2.32
CA SER A 16 -13.46 -3.12 -1.78
C SER A 16 -12.42 -2.05 -1.48
N LEU A 17 -12.86 -0.79 -1.46
CA LEU A 17 -12.05 0.32 -0.97
C LEU A 17 -12.50 0.55 0.47
N GLY A 18 -11.61 0.29 1.42
CA GLY A 18 -11.83 0.47 2.84
C GLY A 18 -12.05 1.94 3.18
N SER A 19 -12.61 2.17 4.36
CA SER A 19 -12.81 3.52 4.90
C SER A 19 -12.49 3.63 6.39
N GLY A 20 -11.96 2.56 7.00
CA GLY A 20 -11.86 2.38 8.44
C GLY A 20 -10.49 2.62 9.05
N ASP A 21 -9.43 2.62 8.23
CA ASP A 21 -8.07 2.47 8.72
C ASP A 21 -7.60 3.62 9.61
N LEU A 22 -6.79 3.26 10.62
CA LEU A 22 -6.22 4.25 11.52
C LEU A 22 -5.13 5.06 10.79
N PRO A 23 -5.23 6.40 10.77
CA PRO A 23 -4.43 7.27 9.91
C PRO A 23 -2.93 7.31 10.28
N PHE A 24 -2.56 6.83 11.47
CA PHE A 24 -1.19 6.91 11.98
C PHE A 24 -0.21 5.99 11.23
N ASP A 25 -0.69 4.86 10.72
CA ASP A 25 0.09 3.92 9.91
C ASP A 25 -0.23 3.99 8.41
N HIS A 26 -1.24 4.78 8.01
CA HIS A 26 -1.75 4.86 6.63
C HIS A 26 -1.59 6.27 6.03
N PRO A 27 -0.34 6.73 5.79
CA PRO A 27 -0.10 8.08 5.27
C PRO A 27 -0.67 8.32 3.85
N PHE A 28 -0.97 7.28 3.08
CA PHE A 28 -1.50 7.34 1.72
C PHE A 28 -3.03 7.12 1.65
N GLY A 29 -3.73 7.07 2.77
CA GLY A 29 -5.19 6.91 2.83
C GLY A 29 -5.59 5.50 3.26
N SER A 30 -6.89 5.25 3.36
CA SER A 30 -7.43 3.92 3.67
C SER A 30 -6.99 2.87 2.66
N ASP A 31 -7.07 1.62 3.05
CA ASP A 31 -6.65 0.50 2.24
C ASP A 31 -7.64 0.15 1.12
N LEU A 32 -7.08 -0.28 -0.01
CA LEU A 32 -7.74 -1.13 -0.97
C LEU A 32 -7.63 -2.57 -0.45
N ASN A 33 -8.78 -3.18 -0.19
CA ASN A 33 -8.88 -4.53 0.35
C ASN A 33 -9.36 -5.46 -0.74
N PHE A 34 -8.71 -6.62 -0.88
CA PHE A 34 -9.17 -7.65 -1.80
C PHE A 34 -8.71 -9.04 -1.39
N ASP A 35 -9.57 -10.00 -1.69
CA ASP A 35 -9.30 -11.40 -1.38
C ASP A 35 -8.82 -12.13 -2.62
N VAL A 36 -7.81 -12.98 -2.45
CA VAL A 36 -7.25 -13.79 -3.52
C VAL A 36 -7.40 -15.26 -3.16
N ALA A 37 -8.14 -16.01 -3.98
CA ALA A 37 -8.08 -17.47 -3.97
C ALA A 37 -6.72 -17.92 -4.54
N PRO A 38 -5.80 -18.47 -3.72
CA PRO A 38 -4.47 -18.82 -4.17
C PRO A 38 -4.50 -19.94 -5.22
N ASP A 39 -3.61 -19.88 -6.22
CA ASP A 39 -3.36 -21.04 -7.07
C ASP A 39 -2.79 -22.20 -6.24
N ALA A 40 -2.96 -23.44 -6.72
CA ALA A 40 -2.56 -24.64 -5.99
C ALA A 40 -1.14 -24.62 -5.40
N PRO A 41 -0.08 -24.11 -6.07
CA PRO A 41 1.26 -24.01 -5.46
C PRO A 41 1.36 -23.04 -4.27
N TYR A 42 0.40 -22.13 -4.12
CA TYR A 42 0.33 -21.11 -3.09
C TYR A 42 -0.79 -21.36 -2.08
N ALA A 43 -1.46 -22.52 -2.13
CA ALA A 43 -2.60 -22.83 -1.26
C ALA A 43 -2.28 -22.80 0.25
N ALA A 44 -1.01 -22.84 0.64
CA ALA A 44 -0.57 -22.69 2.03
C ALA A 44 -0.53 -21.23 2.50
N LEU A 45 -0.71 -20.27 1.59
CA LEU A 45 -0.85 -18.83 1.88
C LEU A 45 -2.32 -18.44 1.91
N LYS A 46 -3.20 -19.33 2.39
CA LYS A 46 -4.55 -18.91 2.75
C LYS A 46 -4.46 -18.15 4.07
N GLN A 47 -5.37 -17.23 4.27
CA GLN A 47 -5.52 -16.52 5.54
C GLN A 47 -5.74 -17.52 6.66
N PHE A 48 -5.14 -17.26 7.83
CA PHE A 48 -5.45 -18.00 9.03
C PHE A 48 -5.59 -17.09 10.25
N ALA A 49 -6.49 -17.43 11.16
CA ALA A 49 -6.59 -16.76 12.46
C ALA A 49 -5.45 -17.19 13.40
N ALA A 50 -4.69 -16.23 13.93
CA ALA A 50 -3.56 -16.51 14.82
C ALA A 50 -4.00 -16.99 16.23
N ASP A 51 -5.28 -16.82 16.59
CA ASP A 51 -5.83 -17.23 17.88
C ASP A 51 -6.17 -18.75 17.95
N GLY A 52 -6.03 -19.46 16.82
CA GLY A 52 -6.27 -20.90 16.71
C GLY A 52 -7.74 -21.31 16.78
N THR A 53 -8.69 -20.37 16.62
CA THR A 53 -10.14 -20.63 16.76
C THR A 53 -10.84 -21.08 15.49
N GLU A 54 -10.11 -21.31 14.39
CA GLU A 54 -10.74 -21.53 13.10
C GLU A 54 -11.74 -22.69 13.05
N ALA A 55 -12.95 -22.36 12.60
CA ALA A 55 -13.92 -23.32 12.05
C ALA A 55 -13.52 -23.83 10.64
N GLY A 56 -12.33 -23.44 10.17
CA GLY A 56 -11.71 -23.75 8.88
C GLY A 56 -11.23 -22.45 8.21
N ALA A 57 -9.93 -22.38 7.87
CA ALA A 57 -9.32 -21.25 7.18
C ALA A 57 -10.15 -20.79 5.98
N PRO A 58 -10.33 -19.47 5.76
CA PRO A 58 -10.82 -18.95 4.49
C PRO A 58 -10.09 -19.60 3.31
N GLU A 59 -10.80 -19.88 2.22
CA GLU A 59 -10.17 -20.42 1.00
C GLU A 59 -9.33 -19.36 0.25
N THR A 60 -9.24 -18.15 0.82
CA THR A 60 -8.67 -16.94 0.26
C THR A 60 -7.55 -16.41 1.15
N GLN A 61 -6.72 -15.54 0.57
CA GLN A 61 -5.76 -14.71 1.27
C GLN A 61 -6.25 -13.28 1.22
N HIS A 62 -6.38 -12.65 2.38
CA HIS A 62 -6.66 -11.22 2.47
C HIS A 62 -5.43 -10.40 2.08
N VAL A 63 -5.65 -9.32 1.35
CA VAL A 63 -4.60 -8.47 0.79
C VAL A 63 -5.02 -7.01 0.87
N GLU A 64 -4.12 -6.19 1.38
CA GLU A 64 -4.35 -4.77 1.57
C GLU A 64 -3.24 -3.91 0.93
N LEU A 65 -3.64 -2.71 0.52
CA LEU A 65 -2.74 -1.69 0.04
C LEU A 65 -3.38 -0.31 0.17
N GLU A 66 -2.69 0.60 0.86
CA GLU A 66 -3.11 2.00 0.95
C GLU A 66 -3.51 2.55 -0.42
N GLU A 67 -4.72 3.09 -0.52
CA GLU A 67 -5.32 3.46 -1.81
C GLU A 67 -4.46 4.46 -2.57
N GLY A 68 -3.75 5.36 -1.87
CA GLY A 68 -2.81 6.32 -2.44
C GLY A 68 -1.59 5.68 -3.11
N LEU A 69 -1.23 4.44 -2.77
CA LEU A 69 -0.16 3.70 -3.43
C LEU A 69 -0.62 3.00 -4.71
N VAL A 70 -1.92 2.87 -4.96
CA VAL A 70 -2.43 2.45 -6.26
C VAL A 70 -2.12 3.54 -7.32
N PRO A 71 -1.85 3.21 -8.59
CA PRO A 71 -1.63 4.21 -9.62
C PRO A 71 -2.81 5.18 -9.77
N HIS A 72 -2.54 6.49 -9.70
CA HIS A 72 -3.54 7.57 -9.87
C HIS A 72 -3.42 8.24 -11.23
N ARG A 73 -4.51 8.87 -11.68
CA ARG A 73 -4.48 9.72 -12.87
C ARG A 73 -3.65 10.99 -12.63
N ALA A 74 -3.04 11.51 -13.70
CA ALA A 74 -2.19 12.70 -13.64
C ALA A 74 -2.97 14.02 -13.45
N ASP A 75 -4.27 14.04 -13.75
CA ASP A 75 -5.18 15.18 -13.60
C ASP A 75 -5.85 15.25 -12.22
N ARG A 76 -5.27 14.57 -11.23
CA ARG A 76 -5.78 14.57 -9.86
C ARG A 76 -5.89 15.97 -9.29
N ALA A 77 -6.88 16.18 -8.43
CA ALA A 77 -6.81 17.28 -7.48
C ALA A 77 -5.59 17.09 -6.57
N ALA A 78 -4.89 18.18 -6.26
CA ALA A 78 -3.97 18.14 -5.13
C ALA A 78 -4.79 17.77 -3.88
N GLY A 79 -4.24 16.89 -3.05
CA GLY A 79 -4.89 16.60 -1.78
C GLY A 79 -4.91 17.84 -0.87
N PRO A 80 -5.64 17.75 0.24
CA PRO A 80 -5.90 18.90 1.08
C PRO A 80 -4.60 19.44 1.72
N LEU A 81 -4.54 20.75 1.98
CA LEU A 81 -3.35 21.42 2.50
C LEU A 81 -2.95 20.92 3.91
N THR A 82 -1.72 21.23 4.33
CA THR A 82 -1.29 21.00 5.73
C THR A 82 -2.32 21.54 6.73
N GLY A 83 -2.66 20.74 7.73
CA GLY A 83 -3.63 21.08 8.77
C GLY A 83 -5.09 20.76 8.41
N GLN A 84 -5.36 20.28 7.19
CA GLN A 84 -6.68 19.77 6.81
C GLN A 84 -6.86 18.30 7.20
N PRO A 85 -8.12 17.81 7.28
CA PRO A 85 -8.39 16.46 7.78
C PRO A 85 -7.82 15.36 6.89
N TRP A 86 -7.28 14.31 7.52
CA TRP A 86 -6.75 13.14 6.82
C TRP A 86 -7.81 12.45 5.95
N TYR A 87 -9.05 12.34 6.42
CA TYR A 87 -10.12 11.67 5.68
C TYR A 87 -10.49 12.37 4.35
N GLU A 88 -10.24 13.69 4.23
CA GLU A 88 -10.43 14.40 2.96
C GLU A 88 -9.35 14.02 1.94
N MET A 89 -8.12 13.79 2.42
CA MET A 89 -7.01 13.28 1.60
C MET A 89 -7.33 11.87 1.11
N SER A 90 -7.74 10.98 2.01
CA SER A 90 -8.13 9.61 1.68
C SER A 90 -9.25 9.59 0.63
N ALA A 91 -10.34 10.32 0.87
CA ALA A 91 -11.44 10.44 -0.10
C ALA A 91 -10.98 10.97 -1.48
N ALA A 92 -10.03 11.91 -1.52
CA ALA A 92 -9.47 12.43 -2.76
C ALA A 92 -8.61 11.40 -3.50
N ASN A 93 -7.82 10.60 -2.79
CA ASN A 93 -7.04 9.50 -3.38
C ASN A 93 -8.00 8.47 -3.99
N ARG A 94 -9.00 8.02 -3.23
CA ARG A 94 -10.04 7.09 -3.70
C ARG A 94 -10.73 7.54 -4.99
N GLY A 95 -11.04 8.83 -5.08
CA GLY A 95 -11.77 9.41 -6.20
C GLY A 95 -10.97 9.49 -7.51
N ASN A 96 -9.67 9.18 -7.52
CA ASN A 96 -8.80 9.43 -8.67
C ASN A 96 -7.86 8.26 -9.03
N LEU A 97 -8.26 7.04 -8.71
CA LEU A 97 -7.55 5.84 -9.13
C LEU A 97 -7.48 5.73 -10.67
N LEU A 98 -6.40 5.16 -11.19
CA LEU A 98 -6.22 4.93 -12.62
C LEU A 98 -6.96 3.66 -13.06
N ASP A 99 -7.78 3.80 -14.09
CA ASP A 99 -8.67 2.72 -14.55
C ASP A 99 -7.95 1.39 -14.82
N GLY A 100 -8.52 0.33 -14.26
CA GLY A 100 -8.09 -1.06 -14.43
C GLY A 100 -6.93 -1.50 -13.54
N PHE A 101 -6.32 -0.61 -12.76
CA PHE A 101 -5.28 -1.00 -11.79
C PHE A 101 -5.85 -1.56 -10.48
N VAL A 102 -7.11 -1.22 -10.17
CA VAL A 102 -7.85 -1.83 -9.06
C VAL A 102 -8.25 -3.26 -9.45
N PRO A 103 -7.86 -4.29 -8.68
CA PRO A 103 -8.33 -5.66 -8.85
C PRO A 103 -9.84 -5.75 -8.75
N GLN A 104 -10.44 -6.66 -9.50
CA GLN A 104 -11.87 -6.92 -9.50
C GLN A 104 -12.12 -8.42 -9.39
N PRO A 105 -13.25 -8.87 -8.80
CA PRO A 105 -13.60 -10.27 -8.76
C PRO A 105 -13.49 -10.95 -10.14
N GLY A 106 -12.81 -12.10 -10.17
CA GLY A 106 -12.51 -12.86 -11.39
C GLY A 106 -11.19 -12.51 -12.07
N ASP A 107 -10.51 -11.43 -11.67
CA ASP A 107 -9.18 -11.12 -12.18
C ASP A 107 -8.15 -12.14 -11.75
N ARG A 108 -7.14 -12.31 -12.60
CA ARG A 108 -5.92 -13.04 -12.27
C ARG A 108 -4.88 -12.08 -11.75
N VAL A 109 -4.28 -12.41 -10.61
CA VAL A 109 -3.23 -11.56 -10.01
C VAL A 109 -1.94 -12.34 -9.84
N ALA A 110 -0.83 -11.61 -9.96
CA ALA A 110 0.47 -12.00 -9.42
C ALA A 110 0.96 -10.85 -8.55
N LEU A 111 1.25 -11.13 -7.28
CA LEU A 111 1.56 -10.11 -6.29
C LEU A 111 2.73 -10.49 -5.40
N MET A 112 3.30 -9.47 -4.77
CA MET A 112 4.33 -9.57 -3.73
C MET A 112 4.03 -8.52 -2.66
N GLY A 113 4.22 -8.88 -1.40
CA GLY A 113 4.00 -7.99 -0.27
C GLY A 113 4.48 -8.61 1.03
N HIS A 114 4.32 -7.88 2.13
CA HIS A 114 4.68 -8.37 3.45
C HIS A 114 3.57 -9.23 4.02
N TRP A 115 3.90 -10.46 4.41
CA TRP A 115 2.98 -11.29 5.15
C TRP A 115 3.07 -10.96 6.63
N ILE A 116 1.95 -10.60 7.23
CA ILE A 116 1.84 -10.17 8.63
C ILE A 116 0.69 -10.90 9.34
N ILE A 117 0.68 -10.79 10.66
CA ILE A 117 -0.52 -11.03 11.47
C ILE A 117 -1.10 -9.65 11.69
N ASP A 118 -2.31 -9.43 11.21
CA ASP A 118 -2.98 -8.17 11.48
C ASP A 118 -3.30 -8.10 12.97
N CYS A 119 -2.77 -7.07 13.64
CA CYS A 119 -2.98 -6.83 15.05
C CYS A 119 -3.85 -5.59 15.30
N GLY A 120 -4.36 -4.97 14.23
CA GLY A 120 -5.34 -3.88 14.27
C GLY A 120 -6.74 -4.39 14.59
N HIS A 121 -7.07 -5.61 14.15
CA HIS A 121 -8.37 -6.24 14.35
C HIS A 121 -8.36 -7.33 15.43
N THR A 122 -9.55 -7.70 15.92
CA THR A 122 -9.72 -8.64 17.04
C THR A 122 -9.65 -10.12 16.66
N ASP A 123 -9.72 -10.43 15.37
CA ASP A 123 -9.64 -11.78 14.81
C ASP A 123 -8.20 -12.24 14.57
N TYR A 124 -7.24 -11.30 14.55
CA TYR A 124 -5.80 -11.56 14.40
C TYR A 124 -5.47 -12.41 13.18
N GLU A 125 -6.15 -12.15 12.07
CA GLU A 125 -5.98 -12.90 10.85
C GLU A 125 -4.69 -12.52 10.11
N THR A 126 -4.20 -13.44 9.28
CA THR A 126 -2.96 -13.17 8.52
C THR A 126 -3.25 -12.60 7.16
N GLU A 127 -2.52 -11.58 6.78
CA GLU A 127 -2.72 -10.85 5.54
C GLU A 127 -1.42 -10.61 4.78
N ILE A 128 -1.56 -10.18 3.52
CA ILE A 128 -0.45 -9.58 2.78
C ILE A 128 -0.65 -8.06 2.76
N HIS A 129 0.04 -7.36 3.65
CA HIS A 129 -0.04 -5.91 3.82
C HIS A 129 1.31 -5.32 4.31
N PRO A 130 1.87 -4.30 3.65
CA PRO A 130 1.47 -3.77 2.35
C PRO A 130 1.98 -4.58 1.17
N LEU A 131 1.23 -4.50 0.07
CA LEU A 131 1.69 -4.89 -1.25
C LEU A 131 2.84 -4.02 -1.74
N THR A 132 3.85 -4.66 -2.30
CA THR A 132 4.99 -4.00 -2.95
C THR A 132 4.95 -4.18 -4.47
N PHE A 133 4.33 -5.23 -4.98
CA PHE A 133 4.13 -5.43 -6.42
C PHE A 133 2.77 -6.06 -6.71
N LEU A 134 2.11 -5.58 -7.76
CA LEU A 134 0.86 -6.15 -8.24
C LEU A 134 0.80 -6.12 -9.77
N ALA A 135 0.53 -7.27 -10.37
CA ALA A 135 0.09 -7.41 -11.74
C ALA A 135 -1.33 -7.99 -11.75
N VAL A 136 -2.30 -7.20 -12.19
CA VAL A 136 -3.69 -7.61 -12.37
C VAL A 136 -3.97 -7.87 -13.86
N ALA A 137 -4.57 -9.00 -14.19
CA ALA A 137 -4.78 -9.43 -15.56
C ALA A 137 -6.19 -9.98 -15.79
N ARG A 138 -6.77 -9.59 -16.93
CA ARG A 138 -8.08 -10.06 -17.40
C ARG A 138 -8.13 -10.15 -18.91
N THR A 139 -9.13 -10.85 -19.44
CA THR A 139 -9.35 -10.92 -20.89
C THR A 139 -10.10 -9.68 -21.35
N GLU A 140 -9.56 -8.97 -22.34
CA GLU A 140 -10.16 -7.81 -22.99
C GLU A 140 -10.17 -8.06 -24.51
N GLY A 141 -11.36 -8.35 -25.05
CA GLY A 141 -11.49 -8.73 -26.46
C GLY A 141 -10.77 -10.05 -26.77
N ASP A 142 -9.80 -10.01 -27.69
CA ASP A 142 -9.01 -11.18 -28.14
C ASP A 142 -7.68 -11.36 -27.36
N ALA A 143 -7.45 -10.58 -26.31
CA ALA A 143 -6.19 -10.53 -25.59
C ALA A 143 -6.35 -10.67 -24.09
N THR A 144 -5.33 -11.18 -23.41
CA THR A 144 -5.14 -10.98 -21.97
C THR A 144 -4.39 -9.68 -21.79
N VAL A 145 -4.93 -8.76 -21.00
CA VAL A 145 -4.31 -7.48 -20.67
C VAL A 145 -3.95 -7.49 -19.19
N ALA A 146 -2.65 -7.43 -18.91
CA ALA A 146 -2.12 -7.24 -17.57
C ALA A 146 -1.76 -5.76 -17.35
N ARG A 147 -2.19 -5.20 -16.22
CA ARG A 147 -1.77 -3.89 -15.70
C ARG A 147 -0.89 -4.16 -14.49
N VAL A 148 0.26 -3.53 -14.44
CA VAL A 148 1.29 -3.82 -13.44
C VAL A 148 1.81 -2.55 -12.82
N PHE A 149 2.04 -2.59 -11.51
CA PHE A 149 2.77 -1.55 -10.80
C PHE A 149 3.62 -2.14 -9.68
N PHE A 150 4.64 -1.38 -9.30
CA PHE A 150 5.57 -1.69 -8.24
C PHE A 150 5.62 -0.47 -7.30
N ASN A 151 5.11 -0.63 -6.07
CA ASN A 151 5.14 0.39 -5.04
C ASN A 151 6.57 0.68 -4.55
N PRO A 152 6.95 1.97 -4.45
CA PRO A 152 8.29 2.35 -4.01
C PRO A 152 8.47 2.34 -2.48
N TYR A 153 7.39 2.29 -1.70
CA TYR A 153 7.42 2.52 -0.26
C TYR A 153 6.64 1.45 0.50
N ARG A 154 6.98 1.31 1.78
CA ARG A 154 6.11 0.73 2.80
C ARG A 154 6.20 1.51 4.10
N ALA A 155 5.12 1.50 4.89
CA ALA A 155 5.12 1.99 6.26
C ALA A 155 5.92 1.03 7.17
N THR A 156 6.75 1.58 8.05
CA THR A 156 7.64 0.76 8.90
C THR A 156 7.02 0.36 10.24
N GLN A 157 5.92 1.01 10.64
CA GLN A 157 5.35 1.04 12.01
C GLN A 157 6.34 1.55 13.07
N VAL A 158 7.25 2.43 12.65
CA VAL A 158 8.17 3.14 13.52
C VAL A 158 7.95 4.62 13.29
N TYR A 159 7.88 5.41 14.36
CA TYR A 159 7.33 6.76 14.36
C TYR A 159 8.37 7.76 14.84
N SER A 160 8.36 8.96 14.25
CA SER A 160 9.20 10.08 14.65
C SER A 160 8.37 11.26 15.15
N PRO A 161 8.86 12.02 16.15
CA PRO A 161 8.29 13.31 16.51
C PRO A 161 8.69 14.44 15.55
N ASP A 162 9.71 14.25 14.73
CA ASP A 162 10.11 15.20 13.68
C ASP A 162 9.30 14.90 12.40
N PRO A 163 8.39 15.78 11.95
CA PRO A 163 7.60 15.56 10.74
C PRO A 163 8.41 15.66 9.44
N ALA A 164 9.66 16.10 9.47
CA ALA A 164 10.51 16.25 8.30
C ALA A 164 11.30 14.99 7.92
N VAL A 165 11.30 13.94 8.75
CA VAL A 165 12.04 12.68 8.52
C VAL A 165 11.23 11.51 7.95
N PRO A 166 9.90 11.37 8.18
CA PRO A 166 9.15 10.18 7.77
C PRO A 166 9.29 9.83 6.29
N GLY A 167 9.33 10.84 5.42
CA GLY A 167 9.42 10.68 3.96
C GLY A 167 10.84 10.55 3.38
N ARG A 168 11.92 10.61 4.17
CA ARG A 168 13.30 10.51 3.61
C ARG A 168 13.72 9.06 3.39
N VAL A 169 13.01 8.35 2.51
CA VAL A 169 12.93 6.88 2.45
C VAL A 169 14.27 6.16 2.29
N GLU A 170 15.29 6.82 1.73
CA GLU A 170 16.64 6.27 1.56
C GLU A 170 17.60 6.58 2.72
N ASP A 171 17.26 7.55 3.58
CA ASP A 171 18.09 7.93 4.73
C ASP A 171 17.89 6.96 5.90
N ARG A 172 18.80 5.98 6.05
CA ARG A 172 18.76 5.02 7.15
C ARG A 172 19.17 5.60 8.50
N SER A 173 19.82 6.77 8.54
CA SER A 173 20.27 7.37 9.80
C SER A 173 19.11 7.79 10.70
N ARG A 174 17.92 8.01 10.11
CA ARG A 174 16.67 8.32 10.82
C ARG A 174 16.29 7.28 11.88
N PHE A 175 16.64 6.02 11.68
CA PHE A 175 16.35 4.95 12.64
C PHE A 175 17.28 4.94 13.86
N ALA A 176 18.36 5.74 13.84
CA ALA A 176 19.30 5.83 14.95
C ALA A 176 18.88 6.84 16.03
N ASP A 177 17.87 7.69 15.74
CA ASP A 177 17.34 8.63 16.72
C ASP A 177 16.59 7.87 17.84
N PRO A 178 16.95 8.03 19.12
CA PRO A 178 16.27 7.35 20.22
C PRO A 178 14.81 7.75 20.40
N ALA A 179 14.37 8.88 19.83
CA ALA A 179 12.97 9.30 19.80
C ALA A 179 12.14 8.54 18.76
N VAL A 180 12.80 7.81 17.84
CA VAL A 180 12.16 7.00 16.82
C VAL A 180 11.82 5.62 17.39
N LYS A 181 10.53 5.31 17.49
CA LYS A 181 10.01 4.17 18.27
C LYS A 181 8.82 3.50 17.61
N THR A 182 8.54 2.24 17.96
CA THR A 182 7.27 1.57 17.58
C THR A 182 6.08 2.24 18.25
N PHE A 183 4.88 2.10 17.66
CA PHE A 183 3.68 2.83 18.08
C PHE A 183 3.43 2.84 19.61
N PRO A 184 3.41 1.70 20.35
CA PRO A 184 3.09 1.74 21.77
C PRO A 184 4.11 2.55 22.59
N SER A 185 5.40 2.42 22.25
CA SER A 185 6.46 3.17 22.93
C SER A 185 6.47 4.64 22.52
N TYR A 186 6.13 4.93 21.26
CA TYR A 186 6.02 6.28 20.75
C TYR A 186 4.88 7.05 21.40
N LEU A 187 3.69 6.45 21.53
CA LEU A 187 2.52 7.06 22.16
C LEU A 187 2.81 7.45 23.61
N VAL A 188 3.48 6.58 24.37
CA VAL A 188 3.91 6.88 25.75
C VAL A 188 4.87 8.08 25.77
N ASP A 189 5.87 8.10 24.89
CA ASP A 189 6.77 9.24 24.76
C ASP A 189 6.03 10.53 24.38
N ASP A 190 5.04 10.45 23.51
CA ASP A 190 4.30 11.62 23.06
C ASP A 190 3.44 12.21 24.18
N VAL A 191 2.82 11.36 24.99
CA VAL A 191 2.17 11.75 26.24
C VAL A 191 3.16 12.39 27.22
N VAL A 192 4.38 11.84 27.34
CA VAL A 192 5.43 12.44 28.18
C VAL A 192 5.81 13.83 27.66
N ARG A 193 5.87 14.05 26.34
CA ARG A 193 6.10 15.39 25.75
C ARG A 193 4.99 16.38 26.10
N LEU A 194 3.73 15.94 26.14
CA LEU A 194 2.62 16.76 26.62
C LEU A 194 2.76 17.13 28.11
N LEU A 195 3.09 16.15 28.96
CA LEU A 195 3.33 16.37 30.39
C LEU A 195 4.48 17.36 30.64
N GLN A 196 5.51 17.33 29.78
CA GLN A 196 6.64 18.24 29.79
C GLN A 196 6.37 19.57 29.08
N GLN A 197 5.20 19.72 28.45
CA GLN A 197 4.81 20.88 27.63
C GLN A 197 5.81 21.20 26.51
N THR A 198 6.46 20.18 25.97
CA THR A 198 7.34 20.30 24.78
C THR A 198 6.59 20.07 23.48
N LYS A 199 5.31 19.70 23.58
CA LYS A 199 4.32 19.59 22.51
C LYS A 199 2.97 20.06 23.06
N ASP A 200 2.09 20.50 22.17
CA ASP A 200 0.77 21.01 22.52
C ASP A 200 -0.38 20.10 22.06
N HIS A 201 -0.11 19.02 21.33
CA HIS A 201 -1.10 18.01 20.91
C HIS A 201 -0.41 16.66 20.63
N LEU A 202 -1.21 15.58 20.60
CA LEU A 202 -0.74 14.26 20.20
C LEU A 202 -0.50 14.21 18.69
N GLY A 203 0.54 13.51 18.24
CA GLY A 203 0.74 13.33 16.80
C GLY A 203 2.11 12.81 16.43
N GLY A 204 2.40 12.71 15.14
CA GLY A 204 3.66 12.14 14.67
C GLY A 204 3.63 11.68 13.22
N GLY A 205 4.71 11.07 12.77
CA GLY A 205 4.76 10.47 11.44
C GLY A 205 5.39 9.10 11.43
N VAL A 206 4.68 8.12 10.85
CA VAL A 206 5.23 6.80 10.56
C VAL A 206 6.31 6.92 9.50
N LEU A 207 7.49 6.40 9.80
CA LEU A 207 8.60 6.34 8.85
C LEU A 207 8.21 5.45 7.69
N LEU A 208 8.47 5.96 6.49
CA LEU A 208 8.47 5.19 5.27
C LEU A 208 9.89 4.67 4.98
N GLU A 209 9.96 3.49 4.38
CA GLU A 209 11.19 2.94 3.83
C GLU A 209 11.03 2.60 2.34
N ALA A 210 12.13 2.71 1.60
CA ALA A 210 12.18 2.41 0.18
C ALA A 210 12.19 0.89 -0.06
N GLU A 211 11.46 0.43 -1.08
CA GLU A 211 11.51 -0.96 -1.51
C GLU A 211 12.70 -1.22 -2.44
N HIS A 212 13.48 -2.25 -2.13
CA HIS A 212 14.68 -2.65 -2.86
C HIS A 212 14.67 -4.14 -3.26
N GLU A 213 13.64 -4.90 -2.88
CA GLU A 213 13.44 -6.29 -3.31
C GLU A 213 12.77 -6.35 -4.68
N SER A 214 13.46 -6.94 -5.67
CA SER A 214 12.88 -7.15 -6.99
C SER A 214 11.78 -8.22 -6.96
N PRO A 215 10.64 -8.02 -7.65
CA PRO A 215 9.59 -9.04 -7.72
C PRO A 215 10.08 -10.26 -8.51
N PRO A 216 9.52 -11.45 -8.23
CA PRO A 216 9.82 -12.63 -9.04
C PRO A 216 9.39 -12.42 -10.49
N PRO A 217 9.96 -13.19 -11.44
CA PRO A 217 9.44 -13.22 -12.80
C PRO A 217 7.96 -13.62 -12.81
N TRP A 218 7.15 -12.88 -13.53
CA TRP A 218 5.71 -13.11 -13.66
C TRP A 218 5.35 -13.39 -15.13
N ARG A 219 4.22 -14.06 -15.36
CA ARG A 219 3.85 -14.59 -16.68
C ARG A 219 2.45 -14.15 -17.07
N VAL A 220 2.31 -13.75 -18.34
CA VAL A 220 1.01 -13.47 -18.97
C VAL A 220 0.88 -14.35 -20.20
N CYS A 221 -0.28 -14.99 -20.37
CA CYS A 221 -0.59 -15.85 -21.50
C CYS A 221 -1.75 -15.29 -22.29
N ALA A 222 -1.83 -15.60 -23.58
CA ALA A 222 -3.01 -15.33 -24.39
C ALA A 222 -4.25 -16.02 -23.78
N PRO A 223 -5.47 -15.55 -24.08
CA PRO A 223 -6.68 -16.07 -23.46
C PRO A 223 -6.82 -17.60 -23.59
N LEU A 224 -7.34 -18.25 -22.56
CA LEU A 224 -7.54 -19.70 -22.56
C LEU A 224 -8.39 -20.15 -23.76
N GLY A 225 -8.01 -21.28 -24.36
CA GLY A 225 -8.70 -21.82 -25.54
C GLY A 225 -8.36 -21.13 -26.87
N THR A 226 -7.54 -20.08 -26.87
CA THR A 226 -7.09 -19.42 -28.10
C THR A 226 -5.77 -20.02 -28.63
N SER A 227 -5.57 -19.97 -29.94
CA SER A 227 -4.34 -20.40 -30.60
C SER A 227 -4.10 -19.60 -31.88
N GLY A 228 -2.87 -19.59 -32.37
CA GLY A 228 -2.51 -18.87 -33.59
C GLY A 228 -1.12 -19.19 -34.08
N ARG A 229 -0.76 -18.65 -35.25
CA ARG A 229 0.57 -18.84 -35.84
C ARG A 229 1.58 -17.87 -35.26
N ARG A 230 1.12 -16.75 -34.69
CA ARG A 230 1.98 -15.72 -34.12
C ARG A 230 1.45 -15.24 -32.77
N LEU A 231 2.35 -15.05 -31.82
CA LEU A 231 2.02 -14.41 -30.55
C LEU A 231 2.24 -12.89 -30.67
N ARG A 232 1.15 -12.11 -30.64
CA ARG A 232 1.19 -10.66 -30.50
C ARG A 232 1.42 -10.34 -29.03
N VAL A 233 2.44 -9.54 -28.78
CA VAL A 233 2.76 -9.00 -27.46
C VAL A 233 2.96 -7.50 -27.64
N GLU A 234 2.21 -6.73 -26.89
CA GLU A 234 2.31 -5.28 -26.86
C GLU A 234 2.42 -4.82 -25.41
N GLY A 235 3.42 -4.01 -25.09
CA GLY A 235 3.60 -3.49 -23.74
C GLY A 235 3.94 -2.01 -23.74
N HIS A 236 3.50 -1.32 -22.70
CA HIS A 236 3.70 0.11 -22.48
C HIS A 236 4.10 0.32 -21.03
N PHE A 237 5.37 0.62 -20.80
CA PHE A 237 5.94 0.69 -19.45
C PHE A 237 6.62 2.03 -19.19
N ALA A 238 6.31 2.62 -18.04
CA ALA A 238 7.09 3.68 -17.44
C ALA A 238 7.95 3.10 -16.31
N LEU A 239 9.24 3.40 -16.35
CA LEU A 239 10.22 2.93 -15.38
C LEU A 239 10.94 4.09 -14.73
N ARG A 240 11.24 3.93 -13.46
CA ARG A 240 12.23 4.78 -12.79
C ARG A 240 13.65 4.40 -13.24
N ARG A 241 14.58 5.35 -13.14
CA ARG A 241 16.01 5.07 -13.33
C ARG A 241 16.46 3.95 -12.37
N GLY A 242 17.35 3.09 -12.86
CA GLY A 242 17.82 1.90 -12.16
C GLY A 242 16.91 0.68 -12.26
N VAL A 243 15.72 0.81 -12.85
CA VAL A 243 14.81 -0.33 -13.07
C VAL A 243 15.01 -0.96 -14.44
N ASN A 244 15.24 -2.26 -14.44
CA ASN A 244 15.41 -3.08 -15.63
C ASN A 244 14.21 -3.98 -15.84
N LEU A 245 13.78 -4.09 -17.11
CA LEU A 245 12.66 -4.93 -17.53
C LEU A 245 13.12 -5.78 -18.73
N THR A 246 12.94 -7.09 -18.63
CA THR A 246 13.27 -8.04 -19.71
C THR A 246 12.10 -8.96 -20.00
N PHE A 247 12.08 -9.50 -21.22
CA PHE A 247 10.95 -10.26 -21.76
C PHE A 247 11.42 -11.57 -22.38
N ALA A 248 10.85 -12.68 -21.94
CA ALA A 248 11.08 -14.00 -22.53
C ALA A 248 9.76 -14.56 -23.08
N ARG A 249 9.68 -14.71 -24.41
CA ARG A 249 8.48 -15.24 -25.08
C ARG A 249 8.52 -16.76 -25.11
N ASP A 250 7.46 -17.40 -24.63
CA ASP A 250 7.16 -18.81 -24.88
C ASP A 250 6.07 -18.92 -25.94
N ARG A 251 6.52 -19.06 -27.20
CA ARG A 251 5.61 -19.18 -28.34
C ARG A 251 4.83 -20.49 -28.35
N ARG A 252 5.23 -21.52 -27.61
CA ARG A 252 4.48 -22.79 -27.58
C ARG A 252 3.34 -22.69 -26.58
N ALA A 253 3.60 -22.09 -25.43
CA ALA A 253 2.58 -21.86 -24.41
C ALA A 253 1.67 -20.66 -24.72
N GLY A 254 2.04 -19.80 -25.69
CA GLY A 254 1.32 -18.56 -25.96
C GLY A 254 1.50 -17.53 -24.85
N CYS A 255 2.67 -17.54 -24.19
CA CYS A 255 2.94 -16.74 -23.01
C CYS A 255 4.18 -15.86 -23.17
N ILE A 256 4.28 -14.87 -22.30
CA ILE A 256 5.47 -14.07 -22.07
C ILE A 256 5.78 -14.05 -20.58
N THR A 257 7.04 -14.27 -20.23
CA THR A 257 7.56 -14.06 -18.88
C THR A 257 8.26 -12.71 -18.84
N VAL A 258 7.95 -11.92 -17.83
CA VAL A 258 8.51 -10.60 -17.59
C VAL A 258 9.37 -10.68 -16.34
N THR A 259 10.60 -10.20 -16.43
CA THR A 259 11.49 -10.08 -15.27
C THR A 259 11.78 -8.61 -15.04
N THR A 260 11.45 -8.14 -13.84
CA THR A 260 11.75 -6.80 -13.35
C THR A 260 12.91 -6.89 -12.36
N THR A 261 13.88 -5.99 -12.44
CA THR A 261 15.00 -5.94 -11.50
C THR A 261 15.29 -4.50 -11.10
N LEU A 262 15.35 -4.25 -9.79
CA LEU A 262 15.91 -3.03 -9.22
C LEU A 262 17.44 -3.16 -9.22
N GLY A 263 18.11 -2.33 -10.01
CA GLY A 263 19.56 -2.26 -10.09
C GLY A 263 20.16 -1.50 -8.91
N LEU A 264 21.49 -1.55 -8.78
CA LEU A 264 22.22 -0.83 -7.73
C LEU A 264 22.13 0.70 -7.84
N ASP A 265 21.71 1.21 -9.00
CA ASP A 265 21.47 2.64 -9.25
C ASP A 265 20.00 3.05 -9.07
N TYR A 266 19.13 2.12 -8.65
CA TYR A 266 17.78 2.45 -8.22
C TYR A 266 17.83 3.20 -6.87
N VAL A 267 17.13 4.33 -6.83
CA VAL A 267 16.97 5.17 -5.64
C VAL A 267 15.53 5.63 -5.64
N ALA A 268 14.73 5.28 -4.64
CA ALA A 268 13.36 5.74 -4.51
C ALA A 268 13.30 7.27 -4.40
N GLN A 269 12.17 7.87 -4.75
CA GLN A 269 11.95 9.30 -4.53
C GLN A 269 11.44 9.50 -3.11
N ASP A 270 11.79 10.59 -2.44
CA ASP A 270 11.11 10.93 -1.20
C ASP A 270 9.66 11.37 -1.51
N PRO A 271 8.62 10.73 -0.94
CA PRO A 271 7.25 11.18 -1.12
C PRO A 271 7.06 12.54 -0.44
N PRO A 272 6.30 13.46 -1.07
CA PRO A 272 5.97 14.75 -0.46
C PRO A 272 4.93 14.54 0.64
N LEU A 273 5.40 14.24 1.85
CA LEU A 273 4.56 14.14 3.03
C LEU A 273 4.23 15.53 3.60
N ARG A 274 3.06 15.64 4.21
CA ARG A 274 2.60 16.81 4.98
C ARG A 274 1.87 16.36 6.23
N VAL A 275 1.48 17.30 7.07
CA VAL A 275 0.73 17.02 8.30
C VAL A 275 -0.77 17.20 8.04
N CYS A 276 -1.56 16.18 8.33
CA CYS A 276 -3.02 16.21 8.31
C CYS A 276 -3.57 16.14 9.73
N THR A 277 -4.68 16.83 9.98
CA THR A 277 -5.36 16.78 11.29
C THR A 277 -6.27 15.58 11.39
N LEU A 278 -6.47 15.11 12.63
CA LEU A 278 -7.30 13.97 12.98
C LEU A 278 -8.36 14.42 14.00
N PRO A 279 -9.49 15.00 13.57
CA PRO A 279 -10.54 15.44 14.48
C PRO A 279 -10.97 14.32 15.43
N TRP A 280 -11.04 14.62 16.74
CA TRP A 280 -11.32 13.62 17.78
C TRP A 280 -12.61 12.83 17.55
N ASP A 281 -13.69 13.50 17.12
CA ASP A 281 -14.98 12.84 16.85
C ASP A 281 -14.83 11.75 15.78
N TRP A 282 -14.12 12.07 14.69
CA TRP A 282 -13.83 11.13 13.62
C TRP A 282 -12.88 10.03 14.07
N LEU A 283 -11.82 10.38 14.79
CA LEU A 283 -10.82 9.40 15.24
C LEU A 283 -11.40 8.40 16.25
N ASN A 284 -12.28 8.87 17.15
CA ASN A 284 -13.04 8.01 18.06
C ASN A 284 -13.98 7.07 17.27
N GLU A 285 -14.67 7.58 16.24
CA GLU A 285 -15.53 6.77 15.38
C GLU A 285 -14.75 5.65 14.67
N GLN A 286 -13.60 5.99 14.06
CA GLN A 286 -12.75 4.99 13.39
C GLN A 286 -12.22 3.97 14.41
N ALA A 287 -11.62 4.42 15.51
CA ALA A 287 -11.08 3.51 16.53
C ALA A 287 -12.16 2.58 17.12
N ALA A 288 -13.39 3.08 17.31
CA ALA A 288 -14.52 2.26 17.77
C ALA A 288 -14.93 1.20 16.73
N GLY A 289 -14.90 1.56 15.44
CA GLY A 289 -15.16 0.66 14.32
C GLY A 289 -14.12 -0.46 14.23
N GLU A 290 -12.85 -0.08 14.07
CA GLU A 290 -11.72 -1.01 13.88
C GLU A 290 -11.53 -1.95 15.07
N ALA A 291 -11.66 -1.43 16.30
CA ALA A 291 -11.54 -2.25 17.51
C ALA A 291 -12.78 -3.12 17.78
N GLY A 292 -13.90 -2.90 17.07
CA GLY A 292 -15.18 -3.54 17.38
C GLY A 292 -15.72 -3.18 18.76
N VAL A 293 -15.41 -1.97 19.27
CA VAL A 293 -15.82 -1.49 20.60
C VAL A 293 -16.76 -0.28 20.45
N PRO A 294 -18.09 -0.51 20.43
CA PRO A 294 -19.06 0.58 20.29
C PRO A 294 -18.90 1.63 21.40
N GLY A 295 -18.81 2.90 21.01
CA GLY A 295 -18.68 4.02 21.93
C GLY A 295 -17.29 4.15 22.58
N LEU A 296 -16.26 3.53 22.00
CA LEU A 296 -14.88 3.79 22.39
C LEU A 296 -14.55 5.27 22.22
N ASP A 297 -14.16 5.91 23.32
CA ASP A 297 -13.63 7.27 23.35
C ASP A 297 -12.16 7.20 23.73
N ILE A 298 -11.27 7.19 22.73
CA ILE A 298 -9.84 7.08 22.94
C ILE A 298 -9.28 8.33 23.61
N ARG A 299 -9.86 9.51 23.35
CA ARG A 299 -9.47 10.76 24.01
C ARG A 299 -9.74 10.69 25.51
N ALA A 300 -10.96 10.38 25.90
CA ALA A 300 -11.33 10.25 27.32
C ALA A 300 -10.52 9.14 28.00
N ARG A 301 -10.21 8.06 27.27
CA ARG A 301 -9.35 6.99 27.78
C ARG A 301 -7.93 7.50 28.07
N ILE A 302 -7.33 8.27 27.18
CA ILE A 302 -6.01 8.90 27.38
C ILE A 302 -6.06 9.86 28.58
N GLU A 303 -7.05 10.76 28.62
CA GLU A 303 -7.23 11.71 29.73
C GLU A 303 -7.36 11.03 31.09
N SER A 304 -7.99 9.85 31.15
CA SER A 304 -8.15 9.08 32.39
C SER A 304 -6.82 8.61 33.02
N PHE A 305 -5.74 8.57 32.23
CA PHE A 305 -4.39 8.26 32.70
C PHE A 305 -3.57 9.50 33.06
N LEU A 306 -4.10 10.71 32.84
CA LEU A 306 -3.36 11.97 32.93
C LEU A 306 -3.94 12.94 33.97
N PRO A 307 -3.10 13.79 34.59
CA PRO A 307 -3.60 14.87 35.43
C PRO A 307 -4.42 15.86 34.60
N SER A 308 -5.51 16.37 35.18
CA SER A 308 -6.44 17.29 34.51
C SER A 308 -5.80 18.60 34.03
N SER A 309 -4.62 18.95 34.55
CA SER A 309 -3.83 20.10 34.08
C SER A 309 -3.32 19.95 32.65
N VAL A 310 -3.27 18.73 32.10
CA VAL A 310 -2.78 18.45 30.74
C VAL A 310 -3.92 18.16 29.76
N TRP A 311 -5.17 17.96 30.23
CA TRP A 311 -6.32 17.73 29.36
C TRP A 311 -6.45 18.77 28.25
N PRO A 312 -6.26 20.09 28.46
CA PRO A 312 -6.33 21.06 27.36
C PRO A 312 -5.34 20.82 26.21
N LEU A 313 -4.21 20.12 26.44
CA LEU A 313 -3.26 19.73 25.40
C LEU A 313 -3.70 18.45 24.68
N VAL A 314 -4.36 17.54 25.39
CA VAL A 314 -4.98 16.35 24.76
C VAL A 314 -6.19 16.76 23.92
N ASP A 315 -6.93 17.77 24.36
CA ASP A 315 -8.11 18.32 23.67
C ASP A 315 -7.78 18.89 22.28
N ASN A 316 -6.54 19.35 22.09
CA ASN A 316 -6.09 19.84 20.79
C ASN A 316 -6.10 18.70 19.77
N THR A 317 -6.54 19.04 18.55
CA THR A 317 -6.70 18.07 17.46
C THR A 317 -5.38 17.34 17.16
N PRO A 318 -5.34 16.00 17.24
CA PRO A 318 -4.15 15.25 16.89
C PRO A 318 -3.77 15.39 15.42
N ASP A 319 -2.54 14.99 15.09
CA ASP A 319 -2.06 14.99 13.72
C ASP A 319 -1.32 13.71 13.32
N ALA A 320 -1.23 13.50 12.00
CA ALA A 320 -0.40 12.46 11.40
C ALA A 320 0.17 12.93 10.06
N THR A 321 1.25 12.28 9.60
CA THR A 321 1.73 12.48 8.23
C THR A 321 0.76 11.90 7.20
N CYS A 322 0.56 12.61 6.11
CA CYS A 322 -0.28 12.22 4.99
C CYS A 322 0.35 12.59 3.64
N ALA A 323 -0.11 11.94 2.57
CA ALA A 323 0.39 12.09 1.21
C ALA A 323 -0.72 11.97 0.17
N ASP A 324 -0.58 12.72 -0.92
CA ASP A 324 -1.40 12.45 -2.10
C ASP A 324 -1.05 11.08 -2.67
N GLY A 325 -2.00 10.49 -3.38
CA GLY A 325 -1.76 9.26 -4.11
C GLY A 325 -0.58 9.37 -5.09
N LEU A 326 -0.14 8.29 -5.72
CA LEU A 326 1.03 8.31 -6.60
C LEU A 326 0.59 8.34 -8.07
N VAL A 327 1.13 9.27 -8.87
CA VAL A 327 0.73 9.38 -10.29
C VAL A 327 1.25 8.18 -11.09
N GLY A 328 0.31 7.39 -11.61
CA GLY A 328 0.52 6.29 -12.54
C GLY A 328 0.67 6.75 -13.98
N TRP A 329 1.81 7.37 -14.32
CA TRP A 329 1.99 7.84 -15.69
C TRP A 329 2.26 6.68 -16.66
N LEU A 330 1.39 6.51 -17.66
CA LEU A 330 1.56 5.55 -18.74
C LEU A 330 2.06 6.24 -20.03
N PRO A 331 3.05 5.67 -20.74
CA PRO A 331 3.48 6.20 -22.02
C PRO A 331 2.34 6.16 -23.06
N ARG A 332 2.04 7.29 -23.69
CA ARG A 332 1.11 7.38 -24.84
C ARG A 332 1.80 7.13 -26.20
N SER A 333 3.12 7.02 -26.21
CA SER A 333 3.97 6.95 -27.40
C SER A 333 4.08 5.52 -27.93
N PRO A 334 4.36 5.31 -29.24
CA PRO A 334 4.75 4.01 -29.78
C PRO A 334 6.05 3.42 -29.16
N ARG A 335 6.78 4.19 -28.34
CA ARG A 335 7.87 3.64 -27.53
C ARG A 335 7.28 2.78 -26.39
N HIS A 336 7.39 1.48 -26.56
CA HIS A 336 6.95 0.45 -25.61
C HIS A 336 7.51 0.59 -24.18
N ARG A 337 8.56 1.41 -23.97
CA ARG A 337 9.20 1.65 -22.68
C ARG A 337 9.77 3.06 -22.60
N VAL A 338 9.55 3.74 -21.47
CA VAL A 338 10.13 5.04 -21.13
C VAL A 338 10.77 4.94 -19.75
N THR A 339 12.03 5.36 -19.64
CA THR A 339 12.75 5.45 -18.36
C THR A 339 12.92 6.92 -17.99
N ASP A 340 12.52 7.30 -16.78
CA ASP A 340 12.53 8.69 -16.33
C ASP A 340 12.74 8.76 -14.80
N PRO A 341 13.76 9.50 -14.32
CA PRO A 341 14.07 9.61 -12.89
C PRO A 341 13.02 10.38 -12.08
N THR A 342 12.06 11.05 -12.73
CA THR A 342 10.96 11.75 -12.05
C THR A 342 9.75 10.85 -11.77
N ARG A 343 9.78 9.58 -12.21
CA ARG A 343 8.71 8.62 -11.95
C ARG A 343 8.79 8.12 -10.53
N VAL A 344 7.68 8.17 -9.81
CA VAL A 344 7.60 7.74 -8.42
C VAL A 344 7.62 6.22 -8.32
N PHE A 345 6.78 5.54 -9.11
CA PHE A 345 6.79 4.07 -9.20
C PHE A 345 8.08 3.56 -9.85
N PRO A 346 8.77 2.54 -9.27
CA PRO A 346 9.81 1.81 -9.97
C PRO A 346 9.36 1.29 -11.35
N LEU A 347 8.14 0.75 -11.41
CA LEU A 347 7.50 0.25 -12.62
C LEU A 347 6.00 0.55 -12.56
N VAL A 348 5.44 1.07 -13.64
CA VAL A 348 4.00 1.05 -13.93
C VAL A 348 3.79 0.80 -15.42
N GLY A 349 2.81 -0.02 -15.80
CA GLY A 349 2.60 -0.31 -17.22
C GLY A 349 1.47 -1.27 -17.54
N THR A 350 1.35 -1.55 -18.84
CA THR A 350 0.40 -2.53 -19.39
C THR A 350 1.11 -3.53 -20.30
N LEU A 351 0.58 -4.75 -20.37
CA LEU A 351 1.04 -5.82 -21.24
C LEU A 351 -0.15 -6.58 -21.81
N SER A 352 -0.31 -6.54 -23.13
CA SER A 352 -1.32 -7.30 -23.88
C SER A 352 -0.68 -8.50 -24.57
N VAL A 353 -1.31 -9.67 -24.43
CA VAL A 353 -0.88 -10.92 -25.05
C VAL A 353 -2.05 -11.57 -25.78
N ALA A 354 -1.88 -11.85 -27.07
CA ALA A 354 -2.92 -12.45 -27.91
C ALA A 354 -2.32 -13.33 -29.02
N TRP A 355 -3.08 -14.32 -29.45
CA TRP A 355 -2.77 -15.06 -30.67
C TRP A 355 -3.21 -14.28 -31.93
N ARG A 356 -2.52 -14.54 -33.04
CA ARG A 356 -2.82 -14.03 -34.38
C ARG A 356 -2.72 -15.14 -35.41
#